data_AF-A0AAN8GPW3-F1
#
_entry.id   AF-A0AAN8GPW3-F1
#
_cell.length_a   1.000
_cell.length_b   1.000
_cell.length_c   1.000
_cell.angle_alpha   90.00
_cell.angle_beta   90.00
_cell.angle_gamma   90.00
#
_symmetry.space_group_name_H-M   'P 1'
#
loop_
_entity.id
_entity.type
_entity.pdbx_description
1 polymer ?
#
loop_
_entity_poly.entity_id
_entity_poly.type
_entity_poly.pdbx_seq_one_letter_code
_entity_poly.pdbx_strand_id
1 'polypeptide(L)'
;MNVHLSARTQTEGVEGEIPLATFKKYIAYARTKCGPRLSAAAAEKLKNRYVVMRSGAREHERETDKRPSIPITVRQLEAVVRIAESLAKMKLQAVAGEEEVDEALRLFQVSTLDAAMSGSLSGAEGFTSVEDQEMVSRVEKQLKRRFAIGSQVSEHSIVQDFTKQKYPEHAIYKVLHLMLRRGELQHRMQRKVLYRVK
;
A
#
# COMPACT_ATOMS: atom_id res chain seq x y z
N MET A 1 -1.20 44.05 -2.97
CA MET A 1 -1.60 42.76 -2.39
C MET A 1 -0.53 41.73 -2.72
N ASN A 2 0.46 41.59 -1.84
CA ASN A 2 1.57 40.65 -1.97
C ASN A 2 1.24 39.38 -1.19
N VAL A 3 0.90 38.29 -1.89
CA VAL A 3 0.51 37.02 -1.29
C VAL A 3 1.70 36.07 -1.27
N HIS A 4 2.75 36.40 -0.50
CA HIS A 4 3.85 35.48 -0.21
C HIS A 4 4.38 35.73 1.20
N LEU A 5 3.83 35.04 2.21
CA LEU A 5 4.28 35.18 3.60
C LEU A 5 4.17 33.88 4.43
N SER A 6 4.40 32.72 3.80
CA SER A 6 4.49 31.44 4.53
C SER A 6 5.46 30.43 3.90
N ALA A 7 6.63 30.90 3.45
CA ALA A 7 7.74 30.04 2.99
C ALA A 7 9.00 30.14 3.87
N ARG A 8 8.85 30.66 5.10
CA ARG A 8 9.91 30.71 6.12
C ARG A 8 9.47 30.00 7.39
N THR A 9 9.00 28.76 7.28
CA THR A 9 9.34 27.79 8.32
C THR A 9 10.81 27.48 8.09
N GLN A 10 11.68 28.19 8.82
CA GLN A 10 13.02 27.72 9.07
C GLN A 10 12.85 26.32 9.68
N THR A 11 13.16 25.29 8.90
CA THR A 11 13.45 23.97 9.44
C THR A 11 14.67 24.17 10.32
N GLU A 12 14.46 24.30 11.63
CA GLU A 12 15.53 24.10 12.60
C GLU A 12 16.18 22.77 12.22
N GLY A 13 17.41 22.84 11.71
CA GLY A 13 18.08 21.72 11.09
C GLY A 13 18.20 20.59 12.09
N VAL A 14 17.40 19.54 11.88
CA VAL A 14 17.60 18.26 12.56
C VAL A 14 19.02 17.81 12.19
N GLU A 15 19.82 17.43 13.18
CA GLU A 15 21.15 16.84 12.94
C GLU A 15 21.03 15.73 11.89
N GLY A 16 21.69 15.90 10.74
CA GLY A 16 21.63 14.96 9.62
C GLY A 16 20.85 15.43 8.39
N GLU A 17 20.23 16.61 8.40
CA GLU A 17 19.60 17.15 7.19
C GLU A 17 20.66 17.62 6.16
N ILE A 18 20.80 16.87 5.07
CA ILE A 18 21.65 17.23 3.94
C ILE A 18 20.98 18.38 3.16
N PRO A 19 21.69 19.49 2.89
CA PRO A 19 21.14 20.56 2.08
C PRO A 19 20.66 20.06 0.71
N LEU A 20 19.47 20.49 0.28
CA LEU A 20 18.85 20.10 -1.00
C LEU A 20 19.78 20.28 -2.21
N ALA A 21 20.59 21.35 -2.21
CA ALA A 21 21.57 21.61 -3.27
C ALA A 21 22.66 20.53 -3.34
N THR A 22 23.15 20.07 -2.18
CA THR A 22 24.13 19.00 -2.06
C THR A 22 23.52 17.66 -2.47
N PHE A 23 22.30 17.37 -2.03
CA PHE A 23 21.60 16.13 -2.37
C PHE A 23 21.37 16.00 -3.88
N LYS A 24 20.98 17.08 -4.57
CA LYS A 24 20.85 17.11 -6.04
C LYS A 24 22.16 16.79 -6.75
N LYS A 25 23.27 17.39 -6.30
CA LYS A 25 24.61 17.12 -6.85
C LYS A 25 25.02 15.67 -6.61
N TYR A 26 24.73 15.13 -5.42
CA TYR A 26 25.02 13.75 -5.07
C TYR A 26 24.26 12.75 -5.95
N ILE A 27 22.94 12.96 -6.14
CA ILE A 27 22.14 12.12 -7.03
C ILE A 27 22.68 12.17 -8.47
N ALA A 28 23.01 13.36 -8.97
CA ALA A 28 23.58 13.51 -10.32
C ALA A 28 24.91 12.76 -10.46
N TYR A 29 25.77 12.84 -9.44
CA TYR A 29 27.02 12.09 -9.41
C TYR A 29 26.78 10.57 -9.40
N ALA A 30 25.94 10.07 -8.48
CA ALA A 30 25.63 8.64 -8.38
C ALA A 30 25.01 8.08 -9.67
N ARG A 31 24.13 8.83 -10.34
CA ARG A 31 23.50 8.42 -11.61
C ARG A 31 24.49 8.35 -12.77
N THR A 32 25.49 9.22 -12.80
CA THR A 32 26.44 9.31 -13.92
C THR A 32 27.67 8.42 -13.75
N LYS A 33 28.09 8.17 -12.50
CA LYS A 33 29.33 7.43 -12.21
C LYS A 33 29.11 6.00 -11.75
N CYS A 34 27.94 5.66 -11.22
CA CYS A 34 27.67 4.35 -10.65
C CYS A 34 26.61 3.61 -11.46
N GLY A 35 26.99 2.47 -12.04
CA GLY A 35 26.11 1.57 -12.78
C GLY A 35 26.13 0.17 -12.19
N PRO A 36 25.56 -0.04 -10.99
CA PRO A 36 25.68 -1.31 -10.28
C PRO A 36 25.03 -2.45 -11.05
N ARG A 37 25.54 -3.66 -10.80
CA ARG A 37 24.96 -4.92 -11.29
C ARG A 37 24.78 -5.89 -10.14
N LEU A 38 23.81 -6.77 -10.27
CA LEU A 38 23.55 -7.81 -9.28
C LEU A 38 24.73 -8.79 -9.20
N SER A 39 25.10 -9.20 -7.98
CA SER A 39 26.03 -10.31 -7.79
C SER A 39 25.36 -11.65 -8.14
N ALA A 40 26.16 -12.67 -8.47
CA ALA A 40 25.63 -14.01 -8.77
C ALA A 40 24.86 -14.62 -7.57
N ALA A 41 25.37 -14.42 -6.36
CA ALA A 41 24.71 -14.87 -5.13
C ALA A 41 23.35 -14.19 -4.93
N ALA A 42 23.30 -12.87 -5.13
CA ALA A 42 22.07 -12.09 -5.05
C ALA A 42 21.05 -12.50 -6.12
N ALA A 43 21.50 -12.86 -7.33
CA ALA A 43 20.65 -13.34 -8.41
C ALA A 43 19.97 -14.67 -8.08
N GLU A 44 20.72 -15.65 -7.58
CA GLU A 44 20.15 -16.94 -7.17
C GLU A 44 19.19 -16.78 -5.98
N LYS A 45 19.53 -15.93 -5.02
CA LYS A 45 18.64 -15.60 -3.89
C LYS A 45 17.30 -15.02 -4.36
N LEU A 46 17.35 -14.04 -5.27
CA LEU A 46 16.16 -13.39 -5.82
C LEU A 46 15.29 -14.39 -6.59
N LYS A 47 15.90 -15.25 -7.41
CA LYS A 47 15.22 -16.32 -8.15
C LYS A 47 14.51 -17.30 -7.20
N ASN A 48 15.19 -17.78 -6.17
CA ASN A 48 14.61 -18.67 -5.18
C ASN A 48 13.42 -18.03 -4.47
N ARG A 49 13.55 -16.76 -4.08
CA ARG A 49 12.45 -16.03 -3.41
C ARG A 49 11.25 -15.83 -4.34
N TYR A 50 11.49 -15.50 -5.60
CA TYR A 50 10.43 -15.36 -6.61
C TYR A 50 9.65 -16.65 -6.83
N VAL A 51 10.34 -17.80 -6.91
CA VAL A 51 9.70 -19.11 -7.07
C VAL A 51 8.79 -19.40 -5.87
N VAL A 52 9.28 -19.19 -4.65
CA VAL A 52 8.49 -19.40 -3.41
C VAL A 52 7.27 -18.48 -3.36
N MET A 53 7.41 -17.20 -3.71
CA MET A 53 6.28 -16.27 -3.75
C MET A 53 5.23 -16.72 -4.77
N ARG A 54 5.67 -17.14 -5.96
CA ARG A 54 4.78 -17.56 -7.06
C ARG A 54 4.10 -18.90 -6.78
N SER A 55 4.77 -19.84 -6.10
CA SER A 55 4.15 -21.10 -5.69
C SER A 55 3.10 -20.86 -4.61
N GLY A 56 3.40 -20.05 -3.59
CA GLY A 56 2.44 -19.73 -2.53
C GLY A 56 1.19 -19.01 -3.07
N ALA A 57 1.35 -18.13 -4.05
CA ALA A 57 0.19 -17.50 -4.72
C ALA A 57 -0.70 -18.50 -5.47
N ARG A 58 -0.12 -19.54 -6.08
CA ARG A 58 -0.86 -20.63 -6.74
C ARG A 58 -1.53 -21.58 -5.76
N GLU A 59 -0.89 -21.87 -4.64
CA GLU A 59 -1.48 -22.69 -3.57
C GLU A 59 -2.69 -21.98 -2.96
N HIS A 60 -2.57 -20.68 -2.69
CA HIS A 60 -3.68 -19.87 -2.19
C HIS A 60 -4.86 -19.81 -3.17
N GLU A 61 -4.58 -19.74 -4.47
CA GLU A 61 -5.61 -19.83 -5.53
C GLU A 61 -6.38 -21.16 -5.47
N ARG A 62 -5.66 -22.28 -5.25
CA ARG A 62 -6.27 -23.62 -5.15
C ARG A 62 -7.08 -23.82 -3.88
N GLU A 63 -6.59 -23.31 -2.75
CA GLU A 63 -7.27 -23.46 -1.45
C GLU A 63 -8.54 -22.62 -1.35
N THR A 64 -8.50 -21.41 -1.91
CA THR A 64 -9.61 -20.45 -1.80
C THR A 64 -10.59 -20.55 -2.98
N ASP A 65 -10.23 -21.31 -4.03
CA ASP A 65 -10.90 -21.32 -5.35
C ASP A 65 -11.10 -19.91 -5.94
N LYS A 66 -10.26 -18.97 -5.50
CA LYS A 66 -10.30 -17.55 -5.85
C LYS A 66 -8.95 -17.12 -6.35
N ARG A 67 -8.94 -16.47 -7.51
CA ARG A 67 -7.71 -15.89 -8.07
C ARG A 67 -7.18 -14.79 -7.16
N PRO A 68 -5.88 -14.79 -6.84
CA PRO A 68 -5.30 -13.67 -6.11
C PRO A 68 -5.48 -12.38 -6.90
N SER A 69 -5.89 -11.33 -6.20
CA SER A 69 -6.14 -9.99 -6.77
C SER A 69 -4.93 -9.46 -7.56
N ILE A 70 -3.71 -9.76 -7.12
CA ILE A 70 -2.47 -9.31 -7.75
C ILE A 70 -1.67 -10.54 -8.23
N PRO A 71 -1.57 -10.78 -9.55
CA PRO A 71 -0.75 -11.87 -10.07
C PRO A 71 0.74 -11.57 -9.92
N ILE A 72 1.54 -12.60 -9.62
CA ILE A 72 2.99 -12.48 -9.54
C ILE A 72 3.62 -12.61 -10.93
N THR A 73 4.22 -11.53 -11.44
CA THR A 73 4.72 -11.43 -12.82
C THR A 73 6.23 -11.21 -12.90
N VAL A 74 6.82 -11.47 -14.07
CA VAL A 74 8.26 -11.25 -14.31
C VAL A 74 8.62 -9.75 -14.25
N ARG A 75 7.68 -8.85 -14.54
CA ARG A 75 7.87 -7.40 -14.41
C ARG A 75 8.13 -6.99 -12.96
N GLN A 76 7.52 -7.67 -11.99
CA GLN A 76 7.78 -7.42 -10.58
C GLN A 76 9.20 -7.85 -10.19
N LEU A 77 9.70 -8.95 -10.75
CA LEU A 77 11.09 -9.38 -10.56
C LEU A 77 12.06 -8.31 -11.07
N GLU A 78 11.83 -7.80 -12.28
CA GLU A 78 12.63 -6.71 -12.86
C GLU A 78 12.57 -5.43 -11.99
N ALA A 79 11.40 -5.12 -11.43
CA ALA A 79 11.25 -3.99 -10.53
C ALA A 79 12.09 -4.16 -9.26
N VAL A 80 12.10 -5.35 -8.65
CA VAL A 80 12.93 -5.65 -7.47
C VAL A 80 14.42 -5.55 -7.80
N VAL A 81 14.85 -6.04 -8.96
CA VAL A 81 16.24 -5.86 -9.44
C VAL A 81 16.61 -4.38 -9.51
N ARG A 82 15.76 -3.54 -10.10
CA ARG A 82 16.00 -2.09 -10.20
C ARG A 82 16.07 -1.41 -8.83
N ILE A 83 15.27 -1.86 -7.85
CA ILE A 83 15.32 -1.36 -6.48
C ILE A 83 16.67 -1.74 -5.83
N ALA A 84 17.09 -3.00 -5.94
CA ALA A 84 18.37 -3.46 -5.40
C ALA A 84 19.56 -2.69 -6.03
N GLU A 85 19.56 -2.50 -7.35
CA GLU A 85 20.57 -1.67 -8.03
C GLU A 85 20.52 -0.20 -7.57
N SER A 86 19.34 0.34 -7.28
CA SER A 86 19.20 1.71 -6.76
C SER A 86 19.75 1.84 -5.35
N LEU A 87 19.57 0.83 -4.49
CA LEU A 87 20.14 0.78 -3.15
C LEU A 87 21.68 0.72 -3.19
N ALA A 88 22.26 -0.14 -4.04
CA ALA A 88 23.70 -0.17 -4.25
C ALA A 88 24.24 1.17 -4.77
N LYS A 89 23.48 1.82 -5.67
CA LYS A 89 23.82 3.14 -6.22
C LYS A 89 23.81 4.24 -5.17
N MET A 90 22.92 4.17 -4.18
CA MET A 90 22.91 5.09 -3.04
C MET A 90 24.14 4.93 -2.14
N LYS A 91 24.74 3.73 -2.11
CA LYS A 91 26.01 3.47 -1.41
C LYS A 91 27.25 3.67 -2.29
N LEU A 92 27.07 4.11 -3.54
CA LEU A 92 28.12 4.20 -4.58
C LEU A 92 28.86 2.87 -4.83
N GLN A 93 28.21 1.75 -4.57
CA GLN A 93 28.77 0.41 -4.80
C GLN A 93 28.60 -0.02 -6.25
N ALA A 94 29.61 -0.66 -6.82
CA ALA A 94 29.55 -1.17 -8.20
C ALA A 94 28.77 -2.49 -8.33
N VAL A 95 28.50 -3.18 -7.21
CA VAL A 95 27.81 -4.47 -7.18
C VAL A 95 26.72 -4.42 -6.12
N ALA A 96 25.52 -4.85 -6.48
CA ALA A 96 24.42 -5.07 -5.56
C ALA A 96 24.52 -6.48 -4.97
N GLY A 97 24.72 -6.55 -3.66
CA GLY A 97 24.86 -7.79 -2.91
C GLY A 97 23.52 -8.35 -2.46
N GLU A 98 23.60 -9.32 -1.54
CA GLU A 98 22.41 -9.94 -0.96
C GLU A 98 21.64 -8.97 -0.07
N GLU A 99 22.33 -8.09 0.66
CA GLU A 99 21.70 -7.11 1.55
C GLU A 99 20.75 -6.17 0.80
N GLU A 100 21.18 -5.67 -0.37
CA GLU A 100 20.33 -4.82 -1.21
C GLU A 100 19.12 -5.57 -1.75
N VAL A 101 19.27 -6.86 -2.07
CA VAL A 101 18.16 -7.70 -2.49
C VAL A 101 17.18 -7.98 -1.36
N ASP A 102 17.68 -8.24 -0.15
CA ASP A 102 16.84 -8.48 1.02
C ASP A 102 16.02 -7.23 1.37
N GLU A 103 16.63 -6.06 1.32
CA GLU A 103 15.93 -4.80 1.55
C GLU A 103 14.92 -4.48 0.43
N ALA A 104 15.29 -4.72 -0.83
CA ALA A 104 14.37 -4.57 -1.95
C ALA A 104 13.16 -5.51 -1.84
N LEU A 105 13.37 -6.76 -1.43
CA LEU A 105 12.31 -7.74 -1.18
C LEU A 105 11.43 -7.33 -0.01
N ARG A 106 12.01 -6.81 1.08
CA ARG A 106 11.26 -6.30 2.23
C ARG A 106 10.33 -5.16 1.80
N LEU A 107 10.84 -4.18 1.06
CA LEU A 107 10.04 -3.07 0.51
C LEU A 107 8.95 -3.57 -0.42
N PHE A 108 9.26 -4.54 -1.28
CA PHE A 108 8.29 -5.13 -2.21
C PHE A 108 7.18 -5.87 -1.48
N GLN A 109 7.51 -6.62 -0.42
CA GLN A 109 6.52 -7.32 0.41
C GLN A 109 5.59 -6.34 1.11
N VAL A 110 6.11 -5.28 1.72
CA VAL A 110 5.28 -4.25 2.35
C VAL A 110 4.39 -3.56 1.31
N SER A 111 4.91 -3.24 0.12
CA SER A 111 4.10 -2.59 -0.90
C SER A 111 3.03 -3.50 -1.53
N THR A 112 3.31 -4.79 -1.71
CA THR A 112 2.47 -5.70 -2.50
C THR A 112 1.60 -6.59 -1.62
N LEU A 113 2.18 -7.21 -0.58
CA LEU A 113 1.45 -8.12 0.30
C LEU A 113 0.56 -7.34 1.27
N ASP A 114 1.00 -6.20 1.80
CA ASP A 114 0.12 -5.37 2.62
C ASP A 114 -1.03 -4.81 1.79
N ALA A 115 -0.78 -4.36 0.56
CA ALA A 115 -1.84 -3.92 -0.36
C ALA A 115 -2.83 -5.04 -0.74
N ALA A 116 -2.34 -6.27 -0.89
CA ALA A 116 -3.15 -7.45 -1.18
C ALA A 116 -3.95 -7.95 0.04
N MET A 117 -3.34 -7.98 1.23
CA MET A 117 -3.93 -8.53 2.45
C MET A 117 -4.77 -7.52 3.24
N SER A 118 -4.38 -6.25 3.29
CA SER A 118 -5.15 -5.20 3.97
C SER A 118 -6.49 -4.90 3.28
N GLY A 119 -6.71 -5.43 2.08
CA GLY A 119 -7.88 -5.10 1.28
C GLY A 119 -7.91 -3.64 0.84
N SER A 120 -6.82 -2.87 1.00
CA SER A 120 -6.73 -1.46 0.57
C SER A 120 -6.94 -1.29 -0.94
N LEU A 121 -6.57 -2.31 -1.72
CA LEU A 121 -6.81 -2.37 -3.17
C LEU A 121 -8.17 -2.97 -3.53
N SER A 122 -8.84 -3.60 -2.57
CA SER A 122 -10.17 -4.14 -2.78
C SER A 122 -11.13 -2.93 -2.80
N GLY A 123 -11.72 -2.63 -3.96
CA GLY A 123 -12.40 -1.37 -4.27
C GLY A 123 -11.67 -0.48 -5.30
N ALA A 124 -10.41 -0.76 -5.64
CA ALA A 124 -9.76 -0.18 -6.81
C ALA A 124 -10.20 -0.94 -8.08
N GLU A 125 -10.44 -0.19 -9.16
CA GLU A 125 -10.81 -0.76 -10.46
C GLU A 125 -9.76 -1.79 -10.92
N GLY A 126 -10.21 -2.99 -11.30
CA GLY A 126 -9.37 -4.06 -11.83
C GLY A 126 -8.80 -5.07 -10.81
N PHE A 127 -8.95 -4.85 -9.50
CA PHE A 127 -8.34 -5.69 -8.46
C PHE A 127 -9.35 -6.36 -7.52
N THR A 128 -10.64 -6.25 -7.79
CA THR A 128 -11.71 -6.82 -6.96
C THR A 128 -12.52 -7.78 -7.81
N SER A 129 -12.86 -8.96 -7.29
CA SER A 129 -13.82 -9.86 -7.97
C SER A 129 -15.11 -9.10 -8.25
N VAL A 130 -15.77 -9.38 -9.37
CA VAL A 130 -17.10 -8.80 -9.71
C VAL A 130 -18.09 -9.05 -8.57
N GLU A 131 -18.04 -10.23 -7.97
CA GLU A 131 -18.88 -10.61 -6.83
C GLU A 131 -18.60 -9.77 -5.58
N ASP A 132 -17.32 -9.51 -5.29
CA ASP A 132 -16.91 -8.69 -4.17
C ASP A 132 -17.26 -7.21 -4.41
N GLN A 133 -17.21 -6.73 -5.66
CA GLN A 133 -17.67 -5.38 -6.02
C GLN A 133 -19.18 -5.24 -5.82
N GLU A 134 -19.96 -6.23 -6.23
CA GLU A 134 -21.40 -6.24 -6.00
C GLU A 134 -21.75 -6.27 -4.52
N MET A 135 -21.06 -7.11 -3.74
CA MET A 135 -21.26 -7.20 -2.29
C MET A 135 -20.96 -5.86 -1.61
N VAL A 136 -19.83 -5.24 -1.92
CA VAL A 136 -19.44 -3.91 -1.40
C VAL A 136 -20.47 -2.85 -1.80
N SER A 137 -20.94 -2.85 -3.05
CA SER A 137 -21.98 -1.91 -3.51
C SER A 137 -23.31 -2.11 -2.78
N ARG A 138 -23.71 -3.36 -2.50
CA ARG A 138 -24.93 -3.67 -1.73
C ARG A 138 -24.83 -3.17 -0.29
N VAL A 139 -23.70 -3.43 0.37
CA VAL A 139 -23.44 -2.96 1.74
C VAL A 139 -23.39 -1.43 1.78
N GLU A 140 -22.71 -0.77 0.83
CA GLU A 140 -22.65 0.69 0.73
C GLU A 140 -24.04 1.31 0.55
N LYS A 141 -24.88 0.76 -0.35
CA LYS A 141 -26.26 1.23 -0.56
C LYS A 141 -27.11 1.08 0.70
N GLN A 142 -27.00 -0.03 1.42
CA GLN A 142 -27.75 -0.26 2.65
C GLN A 142 -27.29 0.67 3.77
N LEU A 143 -25.98 0.85 3.92
CA LEU A 143 -25.40 1.78 4.90
C LEU A 143 -25.85 3.22 4.61
N LYS A 144 -25.83 3.64 3.33
CA LYS A 144 -26.32 4.97 2.93
C LYS A 144 -27.82 5.16 3.11
N ARG A 145 -28.64 4.10 3.06
CA ARG A 145 -30.09 4.16 3.32
C ARG A 145 -30.41 4.24 4.82
N ARG A 146 -29.69 3.51 5.66
CA ARG A 146 -29.94 3.46 7.11
C ARG A 146 -29.37 4.67 7.86
N PHE A 147 -28.26 5.23 7.41
CA PHE A 147 -27.54 6.28 8.13
C PHE A 147 -27.84 7.62 7.48
N ALA A 148 -28.77 8.41 8.00
CA ALA A 148 -29.05 9.72 7.43
C ALA A 148 -27.83 10.66 7.53
N ILE A 149 -27.72 11.62 6.60
CA ILE A 149 -26.71 12.68 6.66
C ILE A 149 -26.93 13.47 7.97
N GLY A 150 -25.86 13.67 8.74
CA GLY A 150 -25.90 14.32 10.05
C GLY A 150 -26.19 13.40 11.23
N SER A 151 -26.37 12.09 11.01
CA SER A 151 -26.52 11.11 12.08
C SER A 151 -25.17 10.67 12.68
N GLN A 152 -25.19 10.26 13.96
CA GLN A 152 -24.05 9.68 14.68
C GLN A 152 -24.39 8.28 15.13
N VAL A 153 -23.49 7.33 14.88
CA VAL A 153 -23.68 5.94 15.28
C VAL A 153 -22.34 5.31 15.62
N SER A 154 -22.34 4.35 16.55
CA SER A 154 -21.13 3.63 16.91
C SER A 154 -20.70 2.67 15.79
N GLU A 155 -19.39 2.58 15.55
CA GLU A 155 -18.82 1.64 14.58
C GLU A 155 -19.17 0.18 14.96
N HIS A 156 -19.16 -0.12 16.26
CA HIS A 156 -19.50 -1.45 16.76
C HIS A 156 -20.95 -1.85 16.45
N SER A 157 -21.91 -0.92 16.61
CA SER A 157 -23.31 -1.17 16.27
C SER A 157 -23.50 -1.44 14.78
N ILE A 158 -22.77 -0.71 13.92
CA ILE A 158 -22.79 -0.97 12.47
C ILE A 158 -22.32 -2.38 12.20
N VAL A 159 -21.15 -2.76 12.71
CA VAL A 159 -20.59 -4.09 12.44
C VAL A 159 -21.54 -5.18 12.92
N GLN A 160 -22.07 -5.10 14.15
CA GLN A 160 -23.02 -6.09 14.65
C GLN A 160 -24.30 -6.22 13.81
N ASP A 161 -24.87 -5.10 13.35
CA ASP A 161 -26.12 -5.10 12.58
C ASP A 161 -25.96 -5.75 11.20
N PHE A 162 -24.81 -5.55 10.56
CA PHE A 162 -24.51 -6.14 9.25
C PHE A 162 -24.01 -7.58 9.38
N THR A 163 -23.29 -7.93 10.45
CA THR A 163 -22.94 -9.32 10.77
C THR A 163 -24.19 -10.17 11.01
N LYS A 164 -25.22 -9.64 11.70
CA LYS A 164 -26.54 -10.31 11.85
C LYS A 164 -27.23 -10.60 10.52
N GLN A 165 -26.99 -9.78 9.50
CA GLN A 165 -27.51 -9.96 8.15
C GLN A 165 -26.66 -10.91 7.29
N LYS A 166 -25.69 -11.60 7.90
CA LYS A 166 -24.75 -12.53 7.27
C LYS A 166 -23.79 -11.87 6.27
N TYR A 167 -23.52 -10.57 6.41
CA TYR A 167 -22.41 -9.95 5.69
C TYR A 167 -21.09 -10.26 6.42
N PRO A 168 -20.01 -10.55 5.68
CA PRO A 168 -18.73 -10.81 6.31
C PRO A 168 -18.10 -9.51 6.84
N GLU A 169 -17.47 -9.59 8.02
CA GLU A 169 -16.94 -8.42 8.73
C GLU A 169 -15.94 -7.61 7.89
N HIS A 170 -15.07 -8.28 7.14
CA HIS A 170 -14.09 -7.63 6.28
C HIS A 170 -14.74 -6.71 5.22
N ALA A 171 -15.91 -7.07 4.68
CA ALA A 171 -16.61 -6.26 3.69
C ALA A 171 -17.21 -5.00 4.33
N ILE A 172 -17.64 -5.08 5.60
CA ILE A 172 -18.22 -3.96 6.34
C ILE A 172 -17.12 -2.93 6.66
N TYR A 173 -16.01 -3.37 7.27
CA TYR A 173 -14.88 -2.50 7.58
C TYR A 173 -14.31 -1.82 6.33
N LYS A 174 -14.28 -2.54 5.21
CA LYS A 174 -13.86 -2.01 3.91
C LYS A 174 -14.76 -0.88 3.41
N VAL A 175 -16.08 -1.04 3.46
CA VAL A 175 -17.03 0.04 3.09
C VAL A 175 -16.85 1.25 4.01
N LEU A 176 -16.71 1.03 5.32
CA LEU A 176 -16.47 2.10 6.29
C LEU A 176 -15.18 2.87 5.97
N HIS A 177 -14.09 2.15 5.70
CA HIS A 177 -12.81 2.73 5.33
C HIS A 177 -12.90 3.54 4.01
N LEU A 178 -13.60 3.02 3.00
CA LEU A 178 -13.83 3.74 1.74
C LEU A 178 -14.64 5.04 1.95
N MET A 179 -15.70 4.99 2.76
CA MET A 179 -16.53 6.17 3.06
C MET A 179 -15.77 7.20 3.92
N LEU A 180 -14.91 6.77 4.84
CA LEU A 180 -13.99 7.65 5.58
C LEU A 180 -12.99 8.32 4.64
N ARG A 181 -12.37 7.56 3.73
CA ARG A 181 -11.41 8.08 2.74
C ARG A 181 -12.04 9.07 1.76
N ARG A 182 -13.31 8.85 1.37
CA ARG A 182 -14.10 9.78 0.53
C ARG A 182 -14.59 11.02 1.29
N GLY A 183 -14.41 11.06 2.62
CA GLY A 183 -14.90 12.14 3.47
C GLY A 183 -16.42 12.14 3.67
N GLU A 184 -17.10 11.02 3.37
CA GLU A 184 -18.53 10.83 3.63
C GLU A 184 -18.78 10.56 5.13
N LEU A 185 -17.82 9.90 5.80
CA LEU A 185 -17.82 9.66 7.24
C LEU A 185 -16.66 10.40 7.93
N GLN A 186 -16.86 10.76 9.20
CA GLN A 186 -15.83 11.29 10.09
C GLN A 186 -15.86 10.58 11.44
N HIS A 187 -14.68 10.26 11.97
CA HIS A 187 -14.55 9.80 13.35
C HIS A 187 -14.75 10.95 14.34
N ARG A 188 -15.60 10.74 15.35
CA ARG A 188 -15.77 11.60 16.52
C ARG A 188 -15.59 10.80 17.80
N MET A 189 -15.43 11.49 18.93
CA MET A 189 -15.30 10.89 20.27
C MET A 189 -14.21 9.81 20.34
N GLN A 190 -12.94 10.19 20.12
CA GLN A 190 -11.79 9.26 20.17
C GLN A 190 -11.96 8.01 19.28
N ARG A 191 -12.48 8.20 18.05
CA ARG A 191 -12.77 7.14 17.06
C ARG A 191 -13.89 6.15 17.43
N LYS A 192 -14.60 6.33 18.55
CA LYS A 192 -15.68 5.41 18.96
C LYS A 192 -16.98 5.59 18.16
N VAL A 193 -17.18 6.76 17.54
CA VAL A 193 -18.43 7.12 16.85
C VAL A 193 -18.13 7.61 15.45
N LEU A 194 -18.94 7.18 14.48
CA LEU A 194 -18.92 7.63 13.10
C LEU A 194 -20.03 8.65 12.87
N TYR A 195 -19.67 9.79 12.29
CA TYR A 195 -20.58 10.86 11.91
C TYR A 195 -20.68 10.94 10.39
N ARG A 196 -21.89 10.94 9.84
CA ARG A 196 -22.10 11.06 8.40
C ARG A 196 -22.17 12.52 7.97
N VAL A 197 -21.23 12.94 7.13
CA VAL A 197 -21.08 14.33 6.67
C VAL A 197 -21.77 14.57 5.32
N LYS A 198 -21.76 13.57 4.42
CA LYS A 198 -22.32 13.63 3.06
C LYS A 198 -23.05 12.33 2.68
#